data_AF-A0A1J8NG48-F1
#
_entry.id   AF-A0A1J8NG48-F1
#
_cell.length_a   1.000
_cell.length_b   1.000
_cell.length_c   1.000
_cell.angle_alpha   90.00
_cell.angle_beta   90.00
_cell.angle_gamma   90.00
#
_symmetry.space_group_name_H-M   'P 1'
#
loop_
_entity.id
_entity.type
_entity.pdbx_description
1 polymer ?
#
loop_
_entity_poly.entity_id
_entity_poly.type
_entity_poly.pdbx_seq_one_letter_code
_entity_poly.pdbx_strand_id
1 'polypeptide(L)'
;MTNGTNITEELGRSDEETMVSKDRFSELLFKLEQDLEELKKEDEEAILDQKTKKKHNENLTEPEKENKKSDEISEDEDNEKGLFDYHFKELEKFKKISTLPLVQIKHIKWFFSTALFVLMNEMPESFDIKPIEIYNCMLDRVQIKSKQDFHKHLKVLLDEKTMEKEFPFMRFFPVLSAAKKRKSSVLGESFSPEVKRIQLSPSPLSLESPFKS
;
A
#
# COMPACT_ATOMS: atom_id res chain seq x y z
N MET A 1 -47.45 34.57 28.63
CA MET A 1 -47.16 35.93 28.12
C MET A 1 -45.89 36.35 28.83
N THR A 2 -44.70 36.50 28.26
CA THR A 2 -44.17 36.78 26.90
C THR A 2 -42.79 36.10 26.82
N ASN A 3 -42.53 35.26 25.81
CA ASN A 3 -41.72 35.57 24.62
C ASN A 3 -40.44 36.37 24.88
N GLY A 4 -39.30 35.72 24.61
CA GLY A 4 -37.96 36.30 24.59
C GLY A 4 -36.97 35.34 23.92
N THR A 5 -37.30 34.88 22.72
CA THR A 5 -36.40 34.11 21.84
C THR A 5 -35.34 35.07 21.31
N ASN A 6 -34.08 34.91 21.74
CA ASN A 6 -32.95 35.52 21.03
C ASN A 6 -32.38 34.47 20.08
N ILE A 7 -32.65 34.70 18.81
CA ILE A 7 -32.02 34.04 17.67
C ILE A 7 -30.77 34.88 17.38
N THR A 8 -29.59 34.31 17.57
CA THR A 8 -28.37 34.84 16.97
C THR A 8 -27.94 33.85 15.91
N GLU A 9 -28.29 34.17 14.67
CA GLU A 9 -27.64 33.65 13.48
C GLU A 9 -26.18 34.15 13.49
N GLU A 10 -25.22 33.23 13.55
CA GLU A 10 -23.93 33.45 12.92
C GLU A 10 -23.67 32.31 11.93
N LEU A 11 -23.85 32.65 10.66
CA LEU A 11 -23.16 32.01 9.55
C LEU A 11 -21.65 32.14 9.77
N GLY A 12 -20.98 31.02 9.98
CA GLY A 12 -19.53 30.94 10.03
C GLY A 12 -19.05 29.64 9.40
N ARG A 13 -18.87 29.69 8.06
CA ARG A 13 -18.03 28.85 7.20
C ARG A 13 -17.83 27.38 7.65
N SER A 14 -18.46 26.51 6.87
CA SER A 14 -18.05 25.13 6.64
C SER A 14 -16.61 25.09 6.11
N ASP A 15 -15.64 25.08 7.02
CA ASP A 15 -14.34 24.49 6.75
C ASP A 15 -14.55 22.97 6.79
N GLU A 16 -14.96 22.40 5.66
CA GLU A 16 -14.61 21.00 5.32
C GLU A 16 -13.10 20.96 5.10
N GLU A 17 -12.34 21.27 6.14
CA GLU A 17 -10.99 20.79 6.28
C GLU A 17 -11.15 19.29 6.49
N THR A 18 -10.94 18.54 5.43
CA THR A 18 -10.88 17.08 5.46
C THR A 18 -9.99 16.69 6.62
N MET A 19 -10.60 16.31 7.74
CA MET A 19 -9.93 15.62 8.84
C MET A 19 -9.44 14.30 8.26
N VAL A 20 -8.28 14.33 7.61
CA VAL A 20 -7.46 13.17 7.35
C VAL A 20 -7.07 12.70 8.74
N SER A 21 -7.89 11.82 9.30
CA SER A 21 -7.47 10.94 10.38
C SER A 21 -6.06 10.47 10.01
N LYS A 22 -5.05 10.83 10.83
CA LYS A 22 -3.65 10.41 10.68
C LYS A 22 -3.53 8.91 10.83
N ASP A 23 -4.06 8.22 9.86
CA ASP A 23 -3.91 6.80 9.67
C ASP A 23 -2.66 6.61 8.84
N ARG A 24 -1.76 5.77 9.34
CA ARG A 24 -0.46 5.47 8.73
C ARG A 24 -0.58 5.11 7.25
N PHE A 25 -1.67 4.45 6.84
CA PHE A 25 -1.86 4.10 5.43
C PHE A 25 -2.03 5.36 4.58
N SER A 26 -2.85 6.32 5.03
CA SER A 26 -3.07 7.58 4.32
C SER A 26 -1.80 8.44 4.26
N GLU A 27 -1.01 8.46 5.34
CA GLU A 27 0.28 9.17 5.37
C GLU A 27 1.27 8.59 4.34
N LEU A 28 1.34 7.26 4.20
CA LEU A 28 2.19 6.64 3.19
C LEU A 28 1.72 6.98 1.77
N LEU A 29 0.42 7.03 1.51
CA LEU A 29 -0.08 7.37 0.18
C LEU A 29 0.14 8.83 -0.18
N PHE A 30 0.12 9.72 0.81
CA PHE A 30 0.45 11.14 0.59
C PHE A 30 1.92 11.33 0.21
N LYS A 31 2.84 10.67 0.91
CA LYS A 31 4.27 10.70 0.54
C LYS A 31 4.53 10.10 -0.84
N LEU A 32 3.88 8.97 -1.15
CA LEU A 32 3.99 8.37 -2.49
C LEU A 32 3.49 9.31 -3.60
N GLU A 33 2.46 10.12 -3.30
CA GLU A 33 2.01 11.18 -4.21
C GLU A 33 3.08 12.25 -4.45
N GLN A 34 3.78 12.65 -3.38
CA GLN A 34 4.87 13.63 -3.48
C GLN A 34 6.02 13.10 -4.33
N ASP A 35 6.47 11.87 -4.07
CA ASP A 35 7.54 11.21 -4.84
C ASP A 35 7.18 11.11 -6.33
N LEU A 36 5.92 10.76 -6.65
CA LEU A 36 5.45 10.69 -8.04
C LEU A 36 5.38 12.06 -8.72
N GLU A 37 4.99 13.09 -7.99
CA GLU A 37 4.91 14.45 -8.51
C GLU A 37 6.32 15.03 -8.77
N GLU A 38 7.29 14.69 -7.92
CA GLU A 38 8.70 15.06 -8.13
C GLU A 38 9.27 14.36 -9.37
N LEU A 39 9.09 13.04 -9.48
CA LEU A 39 9.50 12.28 -10.67
C LEU A 39 8.89 12.82 -11.97
N LYS A 40 7.60 13.19 -11.93
CA LYS A 40 6.93 13.79 -13.10
C LYS A 40 7.58 15.10 -13.51
N LYS A 41 7.92 15.98 -12.55
CA LYS A 41 8.59 17.25 -12.82
C LYS A 41 9.99 17.04 -13.40
N GLU A 42 10.76 16.12 -12.83
CA GLU A 42 12.11 15.79 -13.32
C GLU A 42 12.07 15.30 -14.78
N ASP A 43 11.08 14.47 -15.15
CA ASP A 43 10.89 13.99 -16.52
C ASP A 43 10.50 15.14 -17.47
N GLU A 44 9.56 16.00 -17.06
CA GLU A 44 9.16 17.18 -17.83
C GLU A 44 10.32 18.17 -18.05
N GLU A 45 11.15 18.41 -17.03
CA GLU A 45 12.36 19.24 -17.11
C GLU A 45 13.41 18.62 -18.05
N ALA A 46 13.65 17.31 -17.94
CA ALA A 46 14.58 16.59 -18.82
C ALA A 46 14.17 16.68 -20.30
N ILE A 47 12.86 16.60 -20.59
CA ILE A 47 12.32 16.76 -21.94
C ILE A 47 12.54 18.19 -22.46
N LEU A 48 12.32 19.21 -21.62
CA LEU A 48 12.53 20.60 -21.99
C LEU A 48 14.00 20.90 -22.31
N ASP A 49 14.92 20.37 -21.50
CA ASP A 49 16.37 20.50 -21.69
C ASP A 49 16.87 19.83 -22.97
N GLN A 50 16.30 18.68 -23.35
CA GLN A 50 16.60 18.07 -24.65
C GLN A 50 16.07 18.92 -25.81
N LYS A 51 14.85 19.48 -25.69
CA LYS A 51 14.26 20.34 -26.72
C LYS A 51 15.05 21.63 -26.92
N THR A 52 15.55 22.26 -25.86
CA THR A 52 16.38 23.48 -25.93
C THR A 52 17.74 23.20 -26.57
N LYS A 53 18.40 22.07 -26.22
CA LYS A 53 19.65 21.63 -26.88
C LYS A 53 19.45 21.34 -28.37
N LYS A 54 18.34 20.70 -28.76
CA LYS A 54 18.02 20.44 -30.18
C LYS A 54 17.81 21.73 -30.97
N LYS A 55 17.05 22.69 -30.44
CA LYS A 55 16.85 24.01 -31.07
C LYS A 55 18.15 24.82 -31.19
N HIS A 56 19.07 24.67 -30.25
CA HIS A 56 20.36 25.36 -30.31
C HIS A 56 21.29 24.78 -31.38
N ASN A 57 21.14 23.49 -31.72
CA ASN A 57 21.87 22.84 -32.81
C ASN A 57 21.24 23.11 -34.19
N GLU A 58 19.91 23.29 -34.27
CA GLU A 58 19.22 23.65 -35.52
C GLU A 58 19.46 25.10 -35.95
N ASN A 59 19.80 26.01 -35.02
CA ASN A 59 20.12 27.41 -35.34
C ASN A 59 21.58 27.67 -35.79
N LEU A 60 22.42 26.63 -35.94
CA LEU A 60 23.82 26.76 -36.35
C LEU A 60 24.13 26.24 -37.77
N THR A 61 23.10 25.98 -38.58
CA THR A 61 23.28 25.56 -39.97
C THR A 61 22.45 26.45 -40.89
N GLU A 62 23.10 27.36 -41.63
CA GLU A 62 22.49 28.03 -42.78
C GLU A 62 22.14 27.00 -43.88
N PRO A 63 21.14 27.29 -44.74
CA PRO A 63 20.47 26.27 -45.54
C PRO A 63 21.24 26.00 -46.83
N GLU A 64 21.86 24.83 -46.95
CA GLU A 64 22.15 24.27 -48.27
C GLU A 64 20.94 23.46 -48.77
N LYS A 65 20.54 23.81 -49.98
CA LYS A 65 19.34 23.37 -50.70
C LYS A 65 19.40 21.91 -51.16
N GLU A 66 18.20 21.32 -51.24
CA GLU A 66 17.77 20.20 -52.09
C GLU A 66 18.28 18.79 -51.70
N ASN A 67 17.51 17.70 -51.67
CA ASN A 67 16.27 17.34 -52.36
C ASN A 67 15.53 16.20 -51.62
N LYS A 68 14.20 16.35 -51.54
CA LYS A 68 13.13 15.35 -51.69
C LYS A 68 13.22 13.96 -51.01
N LYS A 69 12.24 13.81 -50.12
CA LYS A 69 11.27 12.70 -49.98
C LYS A 69 11.55 11.66 -48.90
N SER A 70 11.21 12.03 -47.66
CA SER A 70 10.75 11.11 -46.63
C SER A 70 9.32 11.53 -46.27
N ASP A 71 8.35 11.03 -47.02
CA ASP A 71 6.93 11.24 -46.70
C ASP A 71 6.54 10.38 -45.49
N GLU A 72 6.00 11.08 -44.50
CA GLU A 72 5.09 10.62 -43.44
C GLU A 72 5.63 9.66 -42.37
N ILE A 73 6.31 10.25 -41.38
CA ILE A 73 6.16 9.83 -39.99
C ILE A 73 5.57 11.01 -39.22
N SER A 74 4.54 10.70 -38.42
CA SER A 74 3.88 11.51 -37.38
C SER A 74 3.10 12.72 -37.92
N GLU A 75 1.87 12.97 -37.47
CA GLU A 75 1.53 13.14 -36.06
C GLU A 75 0.22 12.42 -35.71
N ASP A 76 0.32 11.29 -35.01
CA ASP A 76 -0.76 10.83 -34.14
C ASP A 76 -0.77 11.80 -32.93
N GLU A 77 -1.52 12.89 -33.06
CA GLU A 77 -1.78 13.92 -32.03
C GLU A 77 -2.58 13.38 -30.80
N ASP A 78 -2.67 12.07 -30.61
CA ASP A 78 -3.44 11.44 -29.52
C ASP A 78 -2.58 10.90 -28.37
N ASN A 79 -1.26 11.11 -28.38
CA ASN A 79 -0.33 10.43 -27.47
C ASN A 79 0.16 11.26 -26.26
N GLU A 80 -0.53 12.34 -25.87
CA GLU A 80 -0.20 13.15 -24.68
C GLU A 80 -1.05 12.78 -23.44
N LYS A 81 -1.34 11.49 -23.25
CA LYS A 81 -1.55 11.01 -21.88
C LYS A 81 -0.18 10.89 -21.25
N GLY A 82 0.14 11.79 -20.31
CA GLY A 82 1.45 11.82 -19.68
C GLY A 82 1.85 10.45 -19.15
N LEU A 83 3.13 10.10 -19.25
CA LEU A 83 3.71 8.83 -18.78
C LEU A 83 3.24 8.44 -17.36
N PHE A 84 3.01 9.45 -16.52
CA PHE A 84 2.57 9.32 -15.13
C PHE A 84 1.05 9.25 -14.93
N ASP A 85 0.21 9.58 -15.91
CA ASP A 85 -1.25 9.62 -15.74
C ASP A 85 -1.83 8.27 -15.32
N TYR A 86 -1.22 7.18 -15.77
CA TYR A 86 -1.62 5.83 -15.37
C TYR A 86 -1.28 5.56 -13.89
N HIS A 87 -0.10 5.99 -13.43
CA HIS A 87 0.38 5.84 -12.06
C HIS A 87 -0.47 6.65 -11.08
N PHE A 88 -0.82 7.90 -11.42
CA PHE A 88 -1.72 8.71 -10.60
C PHE A 88 -3.13 8.11 -10.50
N LYS A 89 -3.65 7.48 -11.56
CA LYS A 89 -4.94 6.77 -11.49
C LYS A 89 -4.90 5.57 -10.57
N GLU A 90 -3.80 4.82 -10.57
CA GLU A 90 -3.59 3.72 -9.63
C GLU A 90 -3.49 4.26 -8.20
N LEU A 91 -2.76 5.35 -7.98
CA LEU A 91 -2.68 6.01 -6.67
C LEU A 91 -4.05 6.45 -6.14
N GLU A 92 -4.88 7.07 -6.98
CA GLU A 92 -6.24 7.48 -6.61
C GLU A 92 -7.11 6.28 -6.20
N LYS A 93 -6.97 5.15 -6.88
CA LYS A 93 -7.63 3.91 -6.48
C LYS A 93 -7.05 3.37 -5.16
N PHE A 94 -5.76 3.56 -4.90
CA PHE A 94 -5.12 3.23 -3.65
C PHE A 94 -5.67 4.05 -2.47
N LYS A 95 -5.82 5.37 -2.64
CA LYS A 95 -6.45 6.25 -1.67
C LYS A 95 -7.88 5.83 -1.36
N LYS A 96 -8.65 5.40 -2.37
CA LYS A 96 -9.99 4.83 -2.15
C LYS A 96 -9.98 3.52 -1.36
N ILE A 97 -8.95 2.68 -1.54
CA ILE A 97 -8.78 1.45 -0.76
C ILE A 97 -8.38 1.77 0.69
N SER A 98 -7.56 2.80 0.92
CA SER A 98 -7.12 3.20 2.26
C SER A 98 -8.22 3.82 3.11
N THR A 99 -9.34 4.25 2.52
CA THR A 99 -10.53 4.66 3.29
C THR A 99 -11.44 3.49 3.66
N LEU A 100 -11.23 2.30 3.08
CA LEU A 100 -12.07 1.14 3.39
C LEU A 100 -11.81 0.64 4.82
N PRO A 101 -12.88 0.28 5.57
CA PRO A 101 -12.74 -0.29 6.91
C PRO A 101 -12.09 -1.68 6.87
N LEU A 102 -12.20 -2.38 5.74
CA LEU A 102 -11.65 -3.71 5.53
C LEU A 102 -11.03 -3.83 4.13
N VAL A 103 -9.76 -4.22 4.10
CA VAL A 103 -9.04 -4.55 2.87
C VAL A 103 -9.26 -6.04 2.53
N GLN A 104 -9.69 -6.30 1.30
CA GLN A 104 -9.94 -7.64 0.78
C GLN A 104 -8.71 -8.18 0.04
N ILE A 105 -8.61 -9.50 -0.08
CA ILE A 105 -7.52 -10.16 -0.82
C ILE A 105 -7.40 -9.67 -2.27
N LYS A 106 -8.52 -9.32 -2.92
CA LYS A 106 -8.51 -8.79 -4.28
C LYS A 106 -7.77 -7.45 -4.39
N HIS A 107 -7.77 -6.64 -3.32
CA HIS A 107 -7.03 -5.38 -3.29
C HIS A 107 -5.53 -5.64 -3.19
N ILE A 108 -5.12 -6.64 -2.40
CA ILE A 108 -3.71 -7.07 -2.31
C ILE A 108 -3.23 -7.62 -3.65
N LYS A 109 -4.03 -8.48 -4.29
CA LYS A 109 -3.70 -8.99 -5.62
C LYS A 109 -3.54 -7.85 -6.62
N TRP A 110 -4.48 -6.91 -6.61
CA TRP A 110 -4.42 -5.75 -7.49
C TRP A 110 -3.20 -4.86 -7.22
N PHE A 111 -2.78 -4.69 -5.96
CA PHE A 111 -1.56 -3.94 -5.62
C PHE A 111 -0.33 -4.49 -6.33
N PHE A 112 -0.10 -5.80 -6.24
CA PHE A 112 1.07 -6.40 -6.89
C PHE A 112 1.03 -6.33 -8.41
N SER A 113 -0.16 -6.26 -9.01
CA SER A 113 -0.33 -6.11 -10.46
C SER A 113 -0.30 -4.67 -10.97
N THR A 114 0.02 -3.68 -10.12
CA THR A 114 0.00 -2.26 -10.52
C THR A 114 1.31 -1.85 -11.19
N ALA A 115 1.24 -0.94 -12.18
CA ALA A 115 2.44 -0.32 -12.73
C ALA A 115 3.18 0.50 -11.66
N LEU A 116 2.45 1.09 -10.71
CA LEU A 116 3.02 1.77 -9.56
C LEU A 116 3.88 0.84 -8.69
N PHE A 117 3.44 -0.41 -8.46
CA PHE A 117 4.27 -1.40 -7.75
C PHE A 117 5.55 -1.72 -8.51
N VAL A 118 5.47 -1.89 -9.83
CA VAL A 118 6.63 -2.14 -10.68
C VAL A 118 7.59 -0.95 -10.62
N LEU A 119 7.09 0.27 -10.83
CA LEU A 119 7.87 1.51 -10.78
C LEU A 119 8.65 1.66 -9.48
N MET A 120 7.99 1.43 -8.33
CA MET A 120 8.64 1.51 -7.02
C MET A 120 9.70 0.43 -6.78
N ASN A 121 9.64 -0.71 -7.46
CA ASN A 121 10.66 -1.74 -7.37
C ASN A 121 11.82 -1.51 -8.34
N GLU A 122 11.55 -0.92 -9.52
CA GLU A 122 12.56 -0.63 -10.53
C GLU A 122 13.40 0.61 -10.19
N MET A 123 12.80 1.61 -9.53
CA MET A 123 13.47 2.85 -9.11
C MET A 123 13.36 3.10 -7.60
N PRO A 124 13.86 2.20 -6.74
CA PRO A 124 13.65 2.29 -5.31
C PRO A 124 14.31 3.52 -4.66
N GLU A 125 15.31 4.14 -5.30
CA GLU A 125 15.96 5.37 -4.83
C GLU A 125 15.10 6.63 -5.04
N SER A 126 14.11 6.56 -5.94
CA SER A 126 13.20 7.67 -6.23
C SER A 126 11.97 7.71 -5.33
N PHE A 127 11.85 6.77 -4.39
CA PHE A 127 10.72 6.68 -3.48
C PHE A 127 11.18 6.62 -2.03
N ASP A 128 10.63 7.50 -1.20
CA ASP A 128 10.85 7.51 0.25
C ASP A 128 10.17 6.30 0.93
N ILE A 129 9.19 5.70 0.25
CA ILE A 129 8.40 4.59 0.76
C ILE A 129 8.65 3.34 -0.05
N LYS A 130 8.80 2.21 0.65
CA LYS A 130 8.94 0.92 0.00
C LYS A 130 7.58 0.24 -0.19
N PRO A 131 7.38 -0.53 -1.28
CA PRO A 131 6.14 -1.29 -1.51
C PRO A 131 5.74 -2.22 -0.32
N ILE A 132 6.73 -2.71 0.42
CA ILE A 132 6.52 -3.54 1.62
C ILE A 132 5.79 -2.80 2.75
N GLU A 133 5.96 -1.48 2.88
CA GLU A 133 5.32 -0.68 3.91
C GLU A 133 3.83 -0.48 3.63
N ILE A 134 3.51 -0.25 2.36
CA ILE A 134 2.15 -0.20 1.84
C ILE A 134 1.45 -1.55 2.07
N TYR A 135 2.12 -2.64 1.67
CA TYR A 135 1.61 -3.99 1.90
C TYR A 135 1.33 -4.28 3.37
N ASN A 136 2.22 -3.86 4.28
CA ASN A 136 2.01 -4.04 5.72
C ASN A 136 0.77 -3.28 6.21
N CYS A 137 0.54 -2.05 5.73
CA CYS A 137 -0.66 -1.28 6.07
C CYS A 137 -1.94 -1.94 5.53
N MET A 138 -1.89 -2.51 4.33
CA MET A 138 -2.99 -3.31 3.79
C MET A 138 -3.30 -4.51 4.68
N LEU A 139 -2.26 -5.23 5.13
CA LEU A 139 -2.41 -6.40 6.00
C LEU A 139 -2.97 -6.07 7.40
N ASP A 140 -2.69 -4.87 7.93
CA ASP A 140 -3.27 -4.41 9.19
C ASP A 140 -4.80 -4.33 9.13
N ARG A 141 -5.31 -4.07 7.93
CA ARG A 141 -6.73 -3.94 7.60
C ARG A 141 -7.32 -5.18 6.93
N VAL A 142 -6.59 -6.29 6.88
CA VAL A 142 -7.07 -7.57 6.36
C VAL A 142 -7.49 -8.50 7.50
N GLN A 143 -8.55 -9.26 7.30
CA GLN A 143 -8.97 -10.31 8.22
C GLN A 143 -8.31 -11.64 7.86
N ILE A 144 -7.21 -11.98 8.54
CA ILE A 144 -6.59 -13.31 8.49
C ILE A 144 -6.99 -14.08 9.75
N LYS A 145 -8.20 -14.65 9.75
CA LYS A 145 -8.77 -15.34 10.93
C LYS A 145 -8.48 -16.83 10.95
N SER A 146 -8.28 -17.44 9.77
CA SER A 146 -8.09 -18.89 9.64
C SER A 146 -6.78 -19.25 8.95
N LYS A 147 -6.38 -20.53 9.09
CA LYS A 147 -5.29 -21.11 8.28
C LYS A 147 -5.60 -21.02 6.79
N GLN A 148 -6.86 -21.22 6.38
CA GLN A 148 -7.26 -21.13 4.98
C GLN A 148 -7.10 -19.71 4.44
N ASP A 149 -7.48 -18.68 5.20
CA ASP A 149 -7.30 -17.29 4.78
C ASP A 149 -5.83 -16.95 4.58
N PHE A 150 -4.98 -17.37 5.52
CA PHE A 150 -3.53 -17.23 5.35
C PHE A 150 -3.03 -17.90 4.05
N HIS A 151 -3.51 -19.11 3.73
CA HIS A 151 -3.10 -19.78 2.50
C HIS A 151 -3.59 -19.04 1.24
N LYS A 152 -4.77 -18.41 1.27
CA LYS A 152 -5.22 -17.56 0.17
C LYS A 152 -4.26 -16.39 -0.05
N HIS A 153 -3.87 -15.69 1.03
CA HIS A 153 -2.91 -14.59 0.93
C HIS A 153 -1.51 -15.04 0.52
N LEU A 154 -1.06 -16.20 1.01
CA LEU A 154 0.22 -16.80 0.60
C LEU A 154 0.19 -17.16 -0.89
N LYS A 155 -0.93 -17.68 -1.39
CA LYS A 155 -1.09 -18.01 -2.80
C LYS A 155 -0.90 -16.78 -3.68
N VAL A 156 -1.40 -15.60 -3.28
CA VAL A 156 -1.14 -14.35 -4.03
C VAL A 156 0.36 -14.12 -4.18
N LEU A 157 1.14 -14.17 -3.08
CA LEU A 157 2.60 -13.98 -3.16
C LEU A 157 3.30 -15.03 -4.03
N LEU A 158 2.81 -16.28 -4.03
CA LEU A 158 3.37 -17.35 -4.84
C LEU A 158 3.02 -17.18 -6.33
N ASP A 159 1.79 -16.78 -6.63
CA ASP A 159 1.33 -16.54 -7.99
C ASP A 159 2.17 -15.40 -8.62
N GLU A 160 2.38 -14.30 -7.90
CA GLU A 160 3.24 -13.18 -8.38
C GLU A 160 4.69 -13.63 -8.60
N LYS A 161 5.25 -14.44 -7.67
CA LYS A 161 6.58 -15.04 -7.84
C LYS A 161 6.72 -15.89 -9.11
N THR A 162 5.63 -16.52 -9.56
CA THR A 162 5.65 -17.37 -10.75
C THR A 162 5.41 -16.59 -12.05
N MET A 163 4.76 -15.43 -11.99
CA MET A 163 4.45 -14.59 -13.15
C MET A 163 5.57 -13.59 -13.45
N GLU A 164 6.24 -13.07 -12.43
CA GLU A 164 7.34 -12.11 -12.58
C GLU A 164 8.69 -12.76 -12.28
N LYS A 165 9.68 -12.51 -13.14
CA LYS A 165 11.04 -13.03 -12.94
C LYS A 165 11.74 -12.48 -11.69
N GLU A 166 11.28 -11.35 -11.15
CA GLU A 166 11.97 -10.63 -10.05
C GLU A 166 11.09 -10.23 -8.87
N PHE A 167 9.88 -10.82 -8.71
CA PHE A 167 9.05 -10.53 -7.55
C PHE A 167 9.80 -10.87 -6.25
N PRO A 168 9.98 -9.92 -5.31
CA PRO A 168 10.84 -10.12 -4.14
C PRO A 168 10.09 -10.85 -3.02
N PHE A 169 9.67 -12.08 -3.29
CA PHE A 169 8.90 -12.94 -2.37
C PHE A 169 9.47 -12.99 -0.96
N MET A 170 10.80 -13.09 -0.84
CA MET A 170 11.51 -13.18 0.43
C MET A 170 11.36 -11.91 1.29
N ARG A 171 11.05 -10.75 0.69
CA ARG A 171 10.75 -9.51 1.41
C ARG A 171 9.32 -9.51 1.95
N PHE A 172 8.35 -9.99 1.17
CA PHE A 172 6.92 -9.91 1.51
C PHE A 172 6.42 -11.04 2.43
N PHE A 173 6.95 -12.26 2.28
CA PHE A 173 6.50 -13.42 3.06
C PHE A 173 6.64 -13.26 4.59
N PRO A 174 7.75 -12.72 5.13
CA PRO A 174 7.87 -12.47 6.57
C PRO A 174 6.80 -11.52 7.11
N VAL A 175 6.41 -10.51 6.33
CA VAL A 175 5.38 -9.52 6.73
C VAL A 175 4.00 -10.18 6.80
N LEU A 176 3.66 -11.01 5.81
CA LEU A 176 2.42 -11.81 5.84
C LEU A 176 2.37 -12.74 7.06
N SER A 177 3.50 -13.40 7.35
CA SER A 177 3.64 -14.30 8.50
C SER A 177 3.49 -13.55 9.82
N ALA A 178 4.07 -12.35 9.94
CA ALA A 178 3.93 -11.50 11.10
C ALA A 178 2.49 -10.99 11.29
N ALA A 179 1.80 -10.59 10.21
CA ALA A 179 0.41 -10.16 10.26
C ALA A 179 -0.52 -11.24 10.80
N LYS A 180 -0.34 -12.51 10.38
CA LYS A 180 -1.09 -13.64 10.95
C LYS A 180 -0.89 -13.75 12.47
N LYS A 181 0.36 -13.66 12.94
CA LYS A 181 0.69 -13.75 14.38
C LYS A 181 0.02 -12.64 15.20
N ARG A 182 0.10 -11.39 14.71
CA ARG A 182 -0.53 -10.22 15.36
C ARG A 182 -2.04 -10.37 15.52
N LYS A 183 -2.71 -11.00 14.56
CA LYS A 183 -4.17 -11.22 14.61
C LYS A 183 -4.56 -12.47 15.40
N SER A 184 -3.68 -13.48 15.51
CA SER A 184 -3.92 -14.65 16.38
C SER A 184 -3.67 -14.36 17.86
N SER A 185 -2.72 -13.48 18.20
CA SER A 185 -2.42 -13.14 19.60
C SER A 185 -3.53 -12.31 20.25
N VAL A 186 -4.22 -11.46 19.48
CA VAL A 186 -5.37 -10.67 19.97
C VAL A 186 -6.56 -11.56 20.37
N LEU A 187 -6.65 -12.79 19.86
CA LEU A 187 -7.65 -13.77 20.29
C LEU A 187 -7.24 -14.59 21.53
N GLY A 188 -6.00 -14.47 21.99
CA GLY A 188 -5.44 -15.28 23.09
C GLY A 188 -5.48 -14.63 24.47
N GLU A 189 -5.83 -13.34 24.58
CA GLU A 189 -5.83 -12.60 25.85
C GLU A 189 -7.23 -12.37 26.46
N SER A 190 -8.31 -12.79 25.78
CA SER A 190 -9.64 -12.84 26.39
C SER A 190 -10.02 -14.29 26.68
N PHE A 191 -10.25 -14.60 27.96
CA PHE A 191 -10.65 -15.89 28.54
C PHE A 191 -9.52 -16.87 28.88
N SER A 192 -8.86 -16.61 30.01
CA SER A 192 -8.60 -17.67 30.98
C SER A 192 -8.91 -17.12 32.37
N PRO A 193 -10.01 -17.56 33.02
CA PRO A 193 -10.13 -17.40 34.45
C PRO A 193 -9.04 -18.26 35.08
N GLU A 194 -8.20 -17.59 35.85
CA GLU A 194 -7.17 -18.16 36.70
C GLU A 194 -7.76 -19.30 37.55
N VAL A 195 -7.60 -20.55 37.12
CA VAL A 195 -7.87 -21.71 37.95
C VAL A 195 -6.75 -21.78 38.97
N LYS A 196 -6.99 -21.17 40.13
CA LYS A 196 -6.18 -21.36 41.34
C LYS A 196 -5.99 -22.86 41.54
N ARG A 197 -4.75 -23.33 41.38
CA ARG A 197 -4.31 -24.67 41.79
C ARG A 197 -4.61 -24.81 43.28
N ILE A 198 -5.66 -25.53 43.62
CA ILE A 198 -5.81 -26.12 44.96
C ILE A 198 -4.77 -27.23 45.02
N GLN A 199 -3.71 -27.02 45.82
CA GLN A 199 -2.83 -28.10 46.23
C GLN A 199 -3.65 -29.09 47.07
N LEU A 200 -3.95 -30.26 46.50
CA LEU A 200 -4.37 -31.41 47.29
C LEU A 200 -3.10 -32.02 47.88
N SER A 201 -2.93 -31.85 49.20
CA SER A 201 -1.91 -32.57 49.98
C SER A 201 -2.15 -34.08 49.89
N PRO A 202 -1.10 -34.91 49.78
CA PRO A 202 -1.27 -36.35 49.85
C PRO A 202 -1.46 -36.78 51.32
N SER A 203 -2.65 -37.32 51.65
CA SER A 203 -2.84 -38.08 52.90
C SER A 203 -2.24 -39.48 52.74
N PRO A 204 -1.53 -40.01 53.75
CA PRO A 204 -0.97 -41.36 53.71
C PRO A 204 -2.02 -42.38 54.18
N LEU A 205 -2.27 -43.41 53.40
CA LEU A 205 -3.02 -44.59 53.86
C LEU A 205 -2.06 -45.77 53.98
N SER A 206 -1.81 -46.14 55.24
CA SER A 206 -1.24 -47.41 55.69
C SER A 206 -2.01 -48.58 55.10
N LEU A 207 -1.29 -49.55 54.55
CA LEU A 207 -1.76 -50.92 54.37
C LEU A 207 -0.62 -51.85 54.81
N GLU A 208 -0.68 -52.27 56.07
CA GLU A 208 0.00 -53.47 56.55
C GLU A 208 -0.52 -54.67 55.75
N SER A 209 0.39 -55.47 55.22
CA SER A 209 0.09 -56.80 54.68
C SER A 209 0.27 -57.82 55.80
N PRO A 210 -0.64 -58.80 55.96
CA PRO A 210 -0.37 -59.97 56.76
C PRO A 210 -0.13 -61.14 55.82
N PHE A 211 1.13 -61.55 55.63
CA PHE A 211 1.44 -62.93 55.28
C PHE A 211 2.81 -63.36 55.83
N LYS A 212 2.79 -64.55 56.46
CA LYS A 212 3.83 -65.38 57.11
C LYS A 212 3.73 -65.35 58.64
N SER A 213 3.50 -66.45 59.34
CA SER A 213 3.65 -67.89 59.03
C SER A 213 2.57 -68.73 59.69
#